data_AF-A0AA41SFB8-F1
#
_entry.id   AF-A0AA41SFB8-F1
#
_cell.length_a   1.000
_cell.length_b   1.000
_cell.length_c   1.000
_cell.angle_alpha   90.00
_cell.angle_beta   90.00
_cell.angle_gamma   90.00
#
_symmetry.space_group_name_H-M   'P 1'
#
loop_
_entity.id
_entity.type
_entity.pdbx_description
1 polymer ?
#
loop_
_entity_poly.entity_id
_entity_poly.type
_entity_poly.pdbx_seq_one_letter_code
_entity_poly.pdbx_strand_id
1 'polypeptide(L)'
;ISYGRYSSSVKGYRDIDLFTVHKDGGKINNPEKQNALCSRLKVEMLHPLRVIITNRGPDTELLVANPVETSGKGRPRVFYDVTIALKLLGICIFS
;
A
#
# COMPACT_ATOMS: atom_id res chain seq x y z
N ILE A 1 7.89 7.13 9.13
CA ILE A 1 7.15 8.11 8.29
C ILE A 1 6.13 8.74 9.19
N SER A 2 6.09 10.07 9.27
CA SER A 2 5.17 10.78 10.17
C SER A 2 3.84 11.06 9.49
N TYR A 3 3.89 11.47 8.21
CA TYR A 3 2.70 11.55 7.37
C TYR A 3 3.08 11.50 5.88
N GLY A 4 2.08 11.27 5.03
CA GLY A 4 2.20 11.37 3.58
C GLY A 4 0.98 12.06 2.99
N ARG A 5 1.13 12.66 1.80
CA ARG A 5 0.05 13.30 1.06
C ARG A 5 0.09 12.85 -0.39
N TYR A 6 -1.08 12.44 -0.90
CA TYR A 6 -1.30 12.24 -2.32
C TYR A 6 -1.77 13.55 -2.95
N SER A 7 -1.23 13.91 -4.12
CA SER A 7 -1.74 15.01 -4.94
C SER A 7 -2.40 14.47 -6.22
N SER A 8 -3.24 15.31 -6.83
CA SER A 8 -4.02 14.95 -8.01
C SER A 8 -3.13 14.61 -9.20
N SER A 9 -3.55 13.61 -9.98
CA SER A 9 -2.81 13.05 -11.09
C SER A 9 -3.20 13.65 -12.44
N VAL A 10 -2.24 13.68 -13.37
CA VAL A 10 -2.49 13.73 -14.82
C VAL A 10 -2.24 12.32 -15.36
N LYS A 11 -3.20 11.75 -16.11
CA LYS A 11 -3.06 10.44 -16.80
C LYS A 11 -2.71 9.25 -15.88
N GLY A 12 -3.27 9.19 -14.67
CA GLY A 12 -3.13 8.02 -13.78
C GLY A 12 -1.86 7.99 -12.91
N TYR A 13 -0.91 8.92 -13.08
CA TYR A 13 0.26 9.05 -12.22
C TYR A 13 0.00 9.93 -11.01
N ARG A 14 0.16 9.41 -9.78
CA ARG A 14 0.04 10.23 -8.56
C ARG A 14 1.41 10.57 -7.99
N ASP A 15 1.57 11.82 -7.60
CA ASP A 15 2.69 12.22 -6.75
C ASP A 15 2.36 11.96 -5.29
N ILE A 16 3.39 11.56 -4.55
CA ILE A 16 3.30 11.25 -3.12
C ILE A 16 4.39 12.05 -2.41
N ASP A 17 3.97 13.01 -1.59
CA ASP A 17 4.85 13.72 -0.68
C ASP A 17 4.96 12.92 0.62
N LEU A 18 6.17 12.50 1.00
CA LEU A 18 6.42 11.79 2.25
C LEU A 18 7.21 12.65 3.23
N PHE A 19 6.68 12.81 4.43
CA PHE A 19 7.31 13.58 5.48
C PHE A 19 7.86 12.61 6.53
N THR A 20 9.18 12.54 6.57
CA THR A 20 9.93 11.63 7.43
C THR A 20 10.64 12.40 8.52
N VAL A 21 10.52 11.87 9.74
CA VAL A 21 11.18 12.39 10.92
C VAL A 21 11.98 11.23 11.51
N HIS A 22 13.26 11.47 11.82
CA HIS A 22 14.12 10.55 12.53
C HIS A 22 13.62 10.35 13.97
N LYS A 23 14.11 9.32 14.66
CA LYS A 23 13.71 9.02 16.04
C LYS A 23 13.98 10.17 17.02
N ASP A 24 14.91 11.05 16.68
CA ASP A 24 15.31 12.23 17.44
C ASP A 24 14.49 13.49 17.12
N GLY A 25 13.51 13.40 16.21
CA GLY A 25 12.73 14.56 15.75
C GLY A 25 13.35 15.30 14.56
N GLY A 26 14.55 14.90 14.10
CA GLY A 26 15.25 15.53 12.98
C GLY A 26 14.69 15.14 11.60
N LYS A 27 14.88 16.02 10.60
CA LYS A 27 14.56 15.70 9.19
C LYS A 27 15.72 14.93 8.53
N ILE A 28 15.41 14.04 7.58
CA ILE A 28 16.43 13.41 6.74
C ILE A 28 16.91 14.45 5.71
N ASN A 29 17.96 15.21 6.01
CA ASN A 29 18.48 16.22 5.07
C ASN A 29 19.61 15.70 4.17
N ASN A 30 20.17 14.53 4.46
CA ASN A 30 21.23 13.94 3.64
C ASN A 30 20.64 13.42 2.32
N PRO A 31 21.10 13.93 1.14
CA PRO A 31 20.54 13.54 -0.16
C PRO A 31 20.67 12.06 -0.49
N GLU A 32 21.77 11.41 -0.10
CA GLU A 32 21.98 9.98 -0.34
C GLU A 32 20.98 9.14 0.45
N LYS A 33 20.72 9.49 1.71
CA LYS A 33 19.71 8.82 2.54
C LYS A 33 18.30 9.02 1.98
N GLN A 34 17.98 10.22 1.50
CA GLN A 34 16.70 10.50 0.84
C GLN A 34 16.55 9.65 -0.44
N ASN A 35 17.59 9.59 -1.28
CA ASN A 35 17.59 8.81 -2.50
C ASN A 35 17.46 7.30 -2.24
N ALA A 36 18.20 6.76 -1.26
CA ALA A 36 18.11 5.36 -0.88
C ALA A 36 16.70 4.99 -0.41
N LEU A 37 16.08 5.83 0.42
CA LEU A 37 14.70 5.65 0.87
C LEU A 37 13.71 5.71 -0.30
N CYS A 38 13.83 6.71 -1.16
CA CYS A 38 12.97 6.88 -2.34
C CYS A 38 13.08 5.67 -3.28
N SER A 39 14.29 5.20 -3.56
CA SER A 39 14.53 4.00 -4.38
C SER A 39 13.90 2.76 -3.77
N ARG A 40 14.03 2.55 -2.46
CA ARG A 40 13.41 1.40 -1.80
C ARG A 40 11.88 1.45 -1.87
N LEU A 41 11.30 2.61 -1.64
CA LEU A 41 9.85 2.82 -1.74
C LEU A 41 9.32 2.57 -3.16
N LYS A 42 10.04 3.04 -4.19
CA LYS A 42 9.68 2.77 -5.59
C LYS A 42 9.64 1.27 -5.88
N VAL A 43 10.64 0.51 -5.41
CA VAL A 43 10.68 -0.95 -5.59
C VAL A 43 9.49 -1.63 -4.90
N GLU A 44 9.17 -1.26 -3.66
CA GLU A 44 7.99 -1.80 -2.96
C GLU A 44 6.68 -1.45 -3.68
N MET A 45 6.60 -0.26 -4.28
CA MET A 45 5.42 0.19 -5.03
C MET A 45 5.24 -0.49 -6.39
N LEU A 46 6.28 -1.12 -6.96
CA LEU A 46 6.16 -1.90 -8.21
C LEU A 46 5.35 -3.20 -8.02
N HIS A 47 5.26 -3.68 -6.79
CA HIS A 47 4.48 -4.86 -6.45
C HIS A 47 3.43 -4.43 -5.41
N PRO A 48 2.38 -3.70 -5.80
CA PRO A 48 1.32 -3.33 -4.87
C PRO A 48 0.50 -4.56 -4.46
N LEU A 49 -0.23 -4.43 -3.36
CA LEU A 49 -1.32 -5.35 -3.00
C LEU A 49 -2.23 -5.55 -4.23
N ARG A 50 -2.40 -6.79 -4.66
CA ARG A 50 -3.32 -7.13 -5.74
C ARG A 50 -4.63 -7.61 -5.12
N VAL A 51 -5.71 -6.92 -5.44
CA VAL A 51 -7.08 -7.29 -5.06
C VAL A 51 -7.86 -7.52 -6.34
N ILE A 52 -8.37 -8.73 -6.51
CA ILE A 52 -9.10 -9.15 -7.72
C ILE A 52 -10.40 -9.79 -7.28
N ILE A 53 -11.51 -9.35 -7.87
CA ILE A 53 -12.80 -10.05 -7.78
C ILE A 53 -12.88 -10.97 -8.99
N THR A 54 -13.11 -12.26 -8.76
CA THR A 54 -13.26 -13.27 -9.80
C THR A 54 -14.52 -14.10 -9.55
N ASN A 55 -15.03 -14.76 -10.59
CA ASN A 55 -16.13 -15.71 -10.45
C ASN A 55 -15.58 -17.12 -10.27
N ARG A 56 -16.22 -17.90 -9.40
CA ARG A 56 -15.95 -19.33 -9.19
C ARG A 56 -17.26 -20.09 -9.31
N GLY A 57 -17.69 -20.34 -10.54
CA GLY A 57 -19.01 -20.91 -10.81
C GLY A 57 -20.12 -19.92 -10.46
N PRO A 58 -21.14 -20.29 -9.66
CA PRO A 58 -22.17 -19.35 -9.20
C PRO A 58 -21.66 -18.35 -8.16
N ASP A 59 -20.49 -18.60 -7.55
CA ASP A 59 -19.95 -17.81 -6.45
C ASP A 59 -19.03 -16.69 -6.95
N THR A 60 -18.93 -15.61 -6.16
CA THR A 60 -17.93 -14.55 -6.32
C THR A 60 -16.80 -14.77 -5.31
N GLU A 61 -15.56 -14.70 -5.75
CA GLU A 61 -14.37 -14.92 -4.93
C GLU A 61 -13.48 -13.67 -4.94
N LEU A 62 -12.89 -13.34 -3.79
CA LEU A 62 -11.97 -12.21 -3.65
C LEU A 62 -10.54 -12.73 -3.44
N LEU A 63 -9.70 -12.53 -4.44
CA LEU A 63 -8.28 -12.88 -4.38
C LEU A 63 -7.48 -11.67 -3.89
N VAL A 64 -6.78 -11.88 -2.78
CA VAL A 64 -5.89 -10.87 -2.17
C VAL A 64 -4.47 -11.40 -2.16
N ALA A 65 -3.65 -10.94 -3.10
CA ALA A 65 -2.23 -11.23 -3.12
C ALA A 65 -1.45 -10.04 -2.58
N ASN A 66 -1.02 -10.16 -1.33
CA ASN A 66 -0.09 -9.20 -0.72
C ASN A 66 1.34 -9.67 -0.92
N PRO A 67 2.14 -9.02 -1.78
CA PRO A 67 3.54 -9.36 -1.91
C PRO A 67 4.26 -9.20 -0.57
N VAL A 68 5.23 -10.08 -0.33
CA VAL A 68 6.08 -10.02 0.86
C VAL A 68 6.90 -8.75 0.75
N GLU A 69 6.89 -7.92 1.80
CA GLU A 69 7.75 -6.74 1.84
C GLU A 69 9.21 -7.19 1.67
N THR A 70 10.08 -6.35 1.13
CA THR A 70 11.52 -6.70 1.05
C THR A 70 12.17 -6.89 2.42
N SER A 71 11.45 -6.56 3.51
CA SER A 71 11.81 -6.88 4.90
C SER A 71 11.63 -8.37 5.25
N GLY A 72 11.06 -9.18 4.34
CA GLY A 72 10.71 -10.58 4.58
C GLY A 72 9.48 -10.76 5.48
N LYS A 73 8.88 -9.67 5.94
CA LYS A 73 7.65 -9.69 6.74
C LYS A 73 6.46 -9.56 5.79
N GLY A 74 5.47 -10.42 5.98
CA GLY A 74 4.14 -10.15 5.40
C GLY A 74 3.56 -8.89 6.04
N ARG A 75 2.57 -8.27 5.40
CA ARG A 75 1.86 -7.13 5.99
C ARG A 75 0.80 -7.67 6.97
N PRO A 76 1.01 -7.59 8.29
CA PRO A 76 -0.01 -8.00 9.23
C PRO A 76 -1.25 -7.10 9.01
N ARG A 77 -2.45 -7.70 9.00
CA ARG A 77 -3.77 -7.05 8.82
C ARG A 77 -4.31 -6.87 7.39
N VAL A 78 -3.63 -7.34 6.34
CA VAL A 78 -4.18 -7.26 4.96
C VAL A 78 -5.60 -7.81 4.87
N PHE A 79 -5.84 -8.99 5.46
CA PHE A 79 -7.17 -9.60 5.45
C PHE A 79 -8.20 -8.71 6.17
N TYR A 80 -7.87 -8.21 7.36
CA TYR A 80 -8.72 -7.31 8.14
C TYR A 80 -9.06 -6.01 7.38
N ASP A 81 -8.06 -5.36 6.79
CA ASP A 81 -8.23 -4.11 6.04
C ASP A 81 -9.14 -4.31 4.82
N VAL A 82 -8.96 -5.42 4.10
CA VAL A 82 -9.79 -5.78 2.95
C VAL A 82 -11.23 -6.08 3.38
N THR A 83 -11.43 -6.89 4.42
CA THR A 83 -12.78 -7.19 4.93
C THR A 83 -13.50 -5.92 5.40
N ILE A 84 -12.80 -5.00 6.07
CA ILE A 84 -13.39 -3.71 6.48
C ILE A 84 -13.77 -2.86 5.28
N ALA A 85 -12.89 -2.74 4.29
CA ALA A 85 -13.18 -1.94 3.10
C ALA A 85 -14.45 -2.45 2.41
N LEU A 86 -14.60 -3.77 2.26
CA LEU A 86 -15.79 -4.37 1.66
C LEU A 86 -17.04 -4.14 2.50
N LYS A 87 -16.93 -4.24 3.83
CA LYS A 87 -18.03 -3.89 4.74
C LYS A 87 -18.46 -2.42 4.59
N LEU A 88 -17.51 -1.49 4.54
CA LEU A 88 -17.78 -0.06 4.36
C LEU A 88 -18.39 0.26 2.99
N LEU A 89 -18.04 -0.50 1.96
CA LEU A 89 -18.58 -0.39 0.61
C LEU A 89 -19.93 -1.12 0.44
N GLY A 90 -20.42 -1.82 1.46
CA GLY A 90 -21.65 -2.62 1.38
C GLY A 90 -21.54 -3.86 0.47
N ILE A 91 -20.32 -4.32 0.19
CA ILE A 91 -20.06 -5.48 -0.67
C ILE A 91 -20.05 -6.73 0.21
N CYS A 92 -21.03 -7.60 0.00
CA CYS A 92 -21.12 -8.88 0.70
C CYS A 92 -20.32 -9.94 -0.07
N ILE A 93 -19.31 -10.50 0.59
CA ILE A 93 -18.44 -11.59 0.06
C ILE A 93 -18.71 -12.94 0.74
N PHE A 94 -19.65 -12.99 1.67
CA PHE A 94 -20.18 -14.21 2.26
C PHE A 94 -21.70 -14.21 2.08
N SER A 95 -22.24 -15.28 1.51
CA SER A 95 -23.68 -15.56 1.54
C SER A 95 -24.09 -16.08 2.91
#